data_AF-A0A5B0DQB3-F1
#
_entry.id   AF-A0A5B0DQB3-F1
#
_cell.length_a   1.000
_cell.length_b   1.000
_cell.length_c   1.000
_cell.angle_alpha   90.00
_cell.angle_beta   90.00
_cell.angle_gamma   90.00
#
_symmetry.space_group_name_H-M   'P 1'
#
loop_
_entity.id
_entity.type
_entity.pdbx_description
1 polymer ?
#
loop_
_entity_poly.entity_id
_entity_poly.type
_entity_poly.pdbx_seq_one_letter_code
_entity_poly.pdbx_strand_id
1 'polypeptide(L)'
;MKPKVPVMLREKIMEALANAEESTGFTAEEQVMLTNLLSFQRIRVEDAMVPRSEIQAIEISAALGELLKRFRDTGHSRLPVYGDGLDDLRGMVHIRDVIEHITECAMGPEGAMAISPAIATVDLTRPISDLGLVRKVLFVPPSMPASELMTRMKSSHIQIALVIDEYGGTDGLVSLEDLLEMVVGNIEDEHDDTEDLIVSQSDGSFMIDAKADLEEVRDKIGTDFDVSPYTDEADTIGGLIVLEFGDIPPEGTIIDAVFGYRLRVVEADSRRVRRVHLSKLAREEQPPISVSA
;
A
#
# COMPACT_ATOMS: atom_id res chain seq x y z
N MET A 1 -15.12 27.15 -27.07
CA MET A 1 -15.11 25.92 -27.88
C MET A 1 -13.94 25.08 -27.38
N LYS A 2 -14.17 24.12 -26.46
CA LYS A 2 -13.09 23.24 -25.98
C LYS A 2 -12.67 22.32 -27.14
N PRO A 3 -11.37 22.16 -27.45
CA PRO A 3 -10.96 21.29 -28.54
C PRO A 3 -11.28 19.84 -28.15
N LYS A 4 -12.11 19.17 -28.96
CA LYS A 4 -12.23 17.72 -28.93
C LYS A 4 -10.89 17.17 -29.39
N VAL A 5 -10.05 16.73 -28.45
CA VAL A 5 -8.93 15.84 -28.80
C VAL A 5 -9.56 14.66 -29.56
N PRO A 6 -9.13 14.34 -30.79
CA PRO A 6 -9.75 13.28 -31.55
C PRO A 6 -9.48 11.98 -30.81
N VAL A 7 -10.56 11.29 -30.42
CA VAL A 7 -10.56 10.00 -29.71
C VAL A 7 -9.58 8.99 -30.35
N MET A 8 -9.35 9.12 -31.66
CA MET A 8 -8.44 8.31 -32.48
C MET A 8 -6.95 8.39 -32.12
N LEU A 9 -6.42 9.53 -31.63
CA LEU A 9 -4.98 9.61 -31.33
C LEU A 9 -4.66 8.89 -30.02
N ARG A 10 -5.54 9.04 -29.03
CA ARG A 10 -5.36 8.42 -27.72
C ARG A 10 -5.49 6.91 -27.79
N GLU A 11 -6.48 6.40 -28.52
CA GLU A 11 -6.63 4.95 -28.76
C GLU A 11 -5.42 4.38 -29.50
N LYS A 12 -4.92 5.09 -30.52
CA LYS A 12 -3.70 4.70 -31.23
C LYS A 12 -2.45 4.68 -30.34
N ILE A 13 -2.31 5.62 -29.40
CA ILE A 13 -1.20 5.62 -28.44
C ILE A 13 -1.33 4.42 -27.50
N MET A 14 -2.53 4.14 -26.97
CA MET A 14 -2.74 2.98 -26.09
C MET A 14 -2.51 1.65 -26.83
N GLU A 15 -2.98 1.53 -28.08
CA GLU A 15 -2.75 0.36 -28.92
C GLU A 15 -1.25 0.19 -29.28
N ALA A 16 -0.55 1.29 -29.55
CA ALA A 16 0.89 1.26 -29.80
C ALA A 16 1.70 0.90 -28.55
N LEU A 17 1.26 1.32 -27.36
CA LEU A 17 1.88 0.92 -26.09
C LEU A 17 1.61 -0.55 -25.78
N ALA A 18 0.40 -1.06 -26.03
CA ALA A 18 0.03 -2.45 -25.78
C ALA A 18 0.70 -3.46 -26.74
N ASN A 19 0.93 -3.05 -27.99
CA ASN A 19 1.57 -3.88 -29.02
C ASN A 19 3.09 -3.63 -29.14
N ALA A 20 3.68 -2.99 -28.13
CA ALA A 20 5.10 -2.64 -28.10
C ALA A 20 5.98 -3.87 -27.82
N GLU A 21 6.11 -4.78 -28.79
CA GLU A 21 7.16 -5.79 -28.76
C GLU A 21 8.52 -5.10 -29.02
N GLU A 22 9.29 -4.89 -27.94
CA GLU A 22 10.70 -4.49 -27.84
C GLU A 22 11.18 -3.21 -28.58
N SER A 23 10.36 -2.53 -29.39
CA SER A 23 10.84 -1.53 -30.36
C SER A 23 10.38 -0.08 -30.14
N THR A 24 9.72 0.24 -29.03
CA THR A 24 9.24 1.60 -28.74
C THR A 24 10.25 2.50 -28.03
N GLY A 25 11.34 1.91 -27.51
CA GLY A 25 12.35 2.64 -26.73
C GLY A 25 11.90 3.06 -25.32
N PHE A 26 10.78 2.52 -24.84
CA PHE A 26 10.28 2.70 -23.47
C PHE A 26 10.43 1.41 -22.66
N THR A 27 10.75 1.53 -21.37
CA THR A 27 10.74 0.42 -20.42
C THR A 27 9.30 -0.04 -20.13
N ALA A 28 9.13 -1.25 -19.56
CA ALA A 28 7.82 -1.74 -19.16
C ALA A 28 7.14 -0.80 -18.15
N GLU A 29 7.91 -0.24 -17.20
CA GLU A 29 7.43 0.74 -16.22
C GLU A 29 6.96 2.04 -16.90
N GLU A 30 7.74 2.57 -17.84
CA GLU A 30 7.35 3.76 -18.59
C GLU A 30 6.04 3.53 -19.38
N GLN A 31 5.84 2.33 -19.94
CA GLN A 31 4.61 1.96 -20.63
C GLN A 31 3.41 1.91 -19.66
N VAL A 32 3.59 1.36 -18.46
CA VAL A 32 2.56 1.33 -17.41
C VAL A 32 2.22 2.75 -16.96
N MET A 33 3.21 3.57 -16.64
CA MET A 33 3.00 4.96 -16.21
C MET A 33 2.29 5.78 -17.30
N LEU A 34 2.69 5.64 -18.57
CA LEU A 34 2.02 6.32 -19.69
C LEU A 34 0.57 5.87 -19.84
N THR A 35 0.30 4.58 -19.70
CA THR A 35 -1.06 4.02 -19.75
C THR A 35 -1.92 4.56 -18.61
N ASN A 36 -1.39 4.57 -17.39
CA ASN A 36 -2.03 5.12 -16.19
C ASN A 36 -2.30 6.62 -16.34
N LEU A 37 -1.34 7.40 -16.83
CA LEU A 37 -1.49 8.83 -17.09
C LEU A 37 -2.60 9.13 -18.09
N LEU A 38 -2.70 8.33 -19.16
CA LEU A 38 -3.81 8.47 -20.11
C LEU A 38 -5.13 8.17 -19.40
N SER A 39 -5.23 7.04 -18.71
CA SER A 39 -6.43 6.58 -17.98
C SER A 39 -6.87 7.56 -16.89
N PHE A 40 -5.94 8.21 -16.19
CA PHE A 40 -6.18 9.16 -15.10
C PHE A 40 -7.13 10.32 -15.47
N GLN A 41 -7.20 10.71 -16.75
CA GLN A 41 -8.17 11.72 -17.19
C GLN A 41 -9.65 11.30 -17.05
N ARG A 42 -9.92 9.99 -16.94
CA ARG A 42 -11.26 9.43 -16.77
C ARG A 42 -11.60 9.11 -15.31
N ILE A 43 -10.60 9.13 -14.42
CA ILE A 43 -10.74 8.85 -12.99
C ILE A 43 -11.42 10.05 -12.31
N ARG A 44 -12.37 9.74 -11.44
CA ARG A 44 -13.06 10.70 -10.57
C ARG A 44 -12.45 10.67 -9.17
N VAL A 45 -12.80 11.69 -8.38
CA VAL A 45 -12.37 11.79 -6.98
C VAL A 45 -12.86 10.59 -6.16
N GLU A 46 -14.09 10.12 -6.40
CA GLU A 46 -14.63 8.93 -5.73
C GLU A 46 -13.86 7.63 -6.00
N ASP A 47 -13.17 7.53 -7.15
CA ASP A 47 -12.40 6.34 -7.53
C ASP A 47 -11.02 6.31 -6.85
N ALA A 48 -10.54 7.45 -6.35
CA ALA A 48 -9.21 7.61 -5.76
C ALA A 48 -9.25 7.99 -4.27
N MET A 49 -10.44 8.08 -3.67
CA MET A 49 -10.59 8.49 -2.28
C MET A 49 -10.39 7.35 -1.31
N VAL A 50 -9.79 7.69 -0.16
CA VAL A 50 -9.86 6.88 1.05
C VAL A 50 -11.30 6.95 1.57
N PRO A 51 -12.01 5.83 1.68
CA PRO A 51 -13.40 5.81 2.14
C PRO A 51 -13.53 6.30 3.58
N ARG A 52 -14.68 6.90 3.91
CA ARG A 52 -14.99 7.40 5.27
C ARG A 52 -14.60 6.45 6.41
N SER A 53 -14.85 5.15 6.25
CA SER A 53 -14.58 4.13 7.27
C SER A 53 -13.09 3.92 7.57
N GLU A 54 -12.23 4.30 6.64
CA GLU A 54 -10.77 4.11 6.72
C GLU A 54 -10.05 5.38 7.17
N ILE A 55 -10.77 6.51 7.24
CA ILE A 55 -10.21 7.80 7.66
C ILE A 55 -9.69 7.72 9.09
N GLN A 56 -8.37 7.86 9.23
CA GLN A 56 -7.72 8.10 10.50
C GLN A 56 -7.73 9.59 10.81
N ALA A 57 -8.48 10.01 11.83
CA ALA A 57 -8.62 11.42 12.20
C ALA A 57 -8.50 11.62 13.72
N ILE A 58 -8.42 12.88 14.14
CA ILE A 58 -8.33 13.26 15.56
C ILE A 58 -9.32 14.36 15.93
N GLU A 59 -9.85 14.30 17.14
CA GLU A 59 -10.76 15.31 17.67
C GLU A 59 -10.00 16.60 18.00
N ILE A 60 -10.60 17.76 17.72
CA ILE A 60 -9.99 19.09 17.96
C ILE A 60 -9.73 19.37 19.44
N SER A 61 -10.49 18.72 20.33
CA SER A 61 -10.33 18.84 21.79
C SER A 61 -9.21 17.94 22.33
N ALA A 62 -8.69 17.00 21.52
CA ALA A 62 -7.66 16.06 21.95
C ALA A 62 -6.37 16.77 22.32
N ALA A 63 -5.65 16.21 23.29
CA ALA A 63 -4.40 16.76 23.77
C ALA A 63 -3.25 16.56 22.77
N LEU A 64 -2.27 17.46 22.78
CA LEU A 64 -1.06 17.36 21.94
C LEU A 64 -0.34 16.00 22.06
N GLY A 65 -0.28 15.44 23.28
CA GLY A 65 0.29 14.11 23.50
C GLY A 65 -0.48 12.99 22.79
N GLU A 66 -1.81 13.10 22.69
CA GLU A 66 -2.63 12.16 21.92
C GLU A 66 -2.39 12.31 20.42
N LEU A 67 -2.27 13.55 19.92
CA LEU A 67 -1.91 13.82 18.53
C LEU A 67 -0.58 13.17 18.13
N LEU A 68 0.46 13.34 18.95
CA LEU A 68 1.76 12.69 18.73
C LEU A 68 1.64 11.17 18.69
N LYS A 69 0.86 10.59 19.61
CA LYS A 69 0.58 9.15 19.63
C LYS A 69 -0.12 8.72 18.34
N ARG A 70 -1.14 9.46 17.88
CA ARG A 70 -1.85 9.16 16.63
C ARG A 70 -0.94 9.21 15.41
N PHE A 71 -0.06 10.21 15.31
CA PHE A 71 0.92 10.28 14.22
C PHE A 71 1.86 9.06 14.22
N ARG A 72 2.36 8.66 15.39
CA ARG A 72 3.21 7.47 15.50
C ARG A 72 2.46 6.18 15.14
N ASP A 73 1.23 6.02 15.64
CA ASP A 73 0.46 4.78 15.49
C ASP A 73 -0.04 4.61 14.05
N THR A 74 -0.30 5.69 13.32
CA THR A 74 -0.79 5.66 11.93
C THR A 74 0.32 5.77 10.88
N GLY A 75 1.46 6.38 11.21
CA GLY A 75 2.54 6.63 10.26
C GLY A 75 2.26 7.74 9.23
N HIS A 76 1.09 8.38 9.27
CA HIS A 76 0.75 9.44 8.33
C HIS A 76 1.48 10.76 8.65
N SER A 77 1.76 11.57 7.63
CA SER A 77 2.33 12.93 7.82
C SER A 77 1.27 13.99 8.14
N ARG A 78 0.01 13.68 7.87
CA ARG A 78 -1.13 14.60 8.02
C ARG A 78 -2.33 13.85 8.59
N LEU A 79 -3.04 14.47 9.52
CA LEU A 79 -4.25 13.92 10.11
C LEU A 79 -5.40 14.93 9.99
N PRO A 80 -6.56 14.54 9.45
CA PRO A 80 -7.78 15.33 9.54
C PRO A 80 -8.17 15.61 11.00
N VAL A 81 -8.67 16.81 11.24
CA VAL A 81 -9.16 17.24 12.55
C VAL A 81 -10.66 17.44 12.49
N TYR A 82 -11.39 16.81 13.41
CA TYR A 82 -12.85 16.91 13.50
C TYR A 82 -13.32 17.52 14.82
N GLY A 83 -14.52 18.09 14.85
CA GLY A 83 -15.21 18.53 16.06
C GLY A 83 -16.10 17.42 16.64
N ASP A 84 -17.39 17.46 16.32
CA ASP A 84 -18.37 16.49 16.87
C ASP A 84 -18.37 15.12 16.15
N GLY A 85 -17.64 15.00 15.04
CA GLY A 85 -17.49 13.77 14.25
C GLY A 85 -16.98 14.05 12.84
N LEU A 86 -16.86 13.01 12.01
CA LEU A 86 -16.30 13.15 10.64
C LEU A 86 -17.14 14.03 9.70
N ASP A 87 -18.39 14.35 10.04
CA ASP A 87 -19.20 15.33 9.30
C ASP A 87 -18.87 16.79 9.69
N ASP A 88 -18.15 16.98 10.79
CA ASP A 88 -17.67 18.28 11.28
C ASP A 88 -16.14 18.37 11.18
N LEU A 89 -15.60 18.18 9.97
CA LEU A 89 -14.17 18.30 9.71
C LEU A 89 -13.75 19.77 9.63
N ARG A 90 -12.81 20.14 10.51
CA ARG A 90 -12.34 21.53 10.69
C ARG A 90 -11.08 21.85 9.90
N GLY A 91 -10.33 20.84 9.50
CA GLY A 91 -9.08 21.00 8.76
C GLY A 91 -8.19 19.78 8.89
N MET A 92 -6.88 20.01 8.86
CA MET A 92 -5.87 18.98 9.09
C MET A 92 -4.71 19.54 9.91
N VAL A 93 -3.97 18.65 10.58
CA VAL A 93 -2.69 18.99 11.22
C VAL A 93 -1.58 18.26 10.50
N HIS A 94 -0.45 18.95 10.32
CA HIS A 94 0.76 18.40 9.72
C HIS A 94 1.79 18.09 10.80
N ILE A 95 2.47 16.93 10.74
CA ILE A 95 3.47 16.53 11.73
C ILE A 95 4.59 17.56 11.90
N ARG A 96 5.05 18.14 10.79
CA ARG A 96 6.02 19.25 10.79
C ARG A 96 5.62 20.42 11.70
N ASP A 97 4.34 20.82 11.71
CA ASP A 97 3.89 21.97 12.50
C ASP A 97 3.89 21.64 13.98
N VAL A 98 3.59 20.39 14.31
CA VAL A 98 3.70 19.88 15.67
C VAL A 98 5.15 19.92 16.13
N ILE A 99 6.09 19.48 15.30
CA ILE A 99 7.53 19.52 15.60
C ILE A 99 8.03 20.96 15.76
N GLU A 100 7.63 21.86 14.85
CA GLU A 100 7.95 23.30 14.92
C GLU A 100 7.42 23.89 16.24
N HIS A 101 6.16 23.63 16.59
CA HIS A 101 5.55 24.10 17.84
C HIS A 101 6.26 23.58 19.11
N ILE A 102 6.57 22.28 19.15
CA ILE A 102 7.31 21.67 20.27
C ILE A 102 8.69 22.32 20.41
N THR A 103 9.37 22.55 19.28
CA THR A 103 10.70 23.16 19.27
C THR A 103 10.64 24.61 19.75
N GLU A 104 9.67 25.41 19.27
CA GLU A 104 9.46 26.78 19.72
C GLU A 104 9.18 26.84 21.23
N CYS A 105 8.33 25.95 21.75
CA CYS A 105 8.05 25.86 23.18
C CYS A 105 9.29 25.46 24.00
N ALA A 106 10.08 24.51 23.49
CA ALA A 106 11.26 23.99 24.17
C ALA A 106 12.46 24.94 24.17
N MET A 107 12.51 25.91 23.25
CA MET A 107 13.60 26.89 23.11
C MET A 107 13.40 28.16 23.94
N GLY A 108 12.17 28.46 24.38
CA GLY A 108 11.84 29.66 25.16
C GLY A 108 12.03 30.99 24.41
N PRO A 109 11.86 32.15 25.08
CA PRO A 109 11.89 33.48 24.44
C PRO A 109 13.27 33.91 23.90
N GLU A 110 14.36 33.31 24.36
CA GLU A 110 15.76 33.67 23.99
C GLU A 110 16.32 32.77 22.87
N GLY A 111 15.50 32.53 21.84
CA GLY A 111 15.76 31.55 20.80
C GLY A 111 17.16 31.55 20.16
N ALA A 112 17.51 30.36 19.67
CA ALA A 112 18.53 30.03 18.65
C ALA A 112 19.93 29.57 19.09
N MET A 113 20.34 29.59 20.38
CA MET A 113 21.68 29.11 20.79
C MET A 113 21.72 27.91 21.75
N ALA A 114 20.59 27.38 22.20
CA ALA A 114 20.58 26.19 23.04
C ALA A 114 20.77 24.91 22.19
N ILE A 115 21.85 24.18 22.42
CA ILE A 115 22.15 22.89 21.77
C ILE A 115 21.19 21.78 22.24
N SER A 116 20.51 21.99 23.37
CA SER A 116 19.59 21.03 23.97
C SER A 116 18.23 21.68 24.22
N PRO A 117 17.22 21.42 23.37
CA PRO A 117 15.87 21.90 23.61
C PRO A 117 15.32 21.25 24.89
N ALA A 118 14.66 22.03 25.74
CA ALA A 118 14.07 21.53 26.98
C ALA A 118 12.72 20.84 26.69
N ILE A 119 12.72 19.77 25.91
CA ILE A 119 11.48 19.08 25.46
C ILE A 119 10.58 18.68 26.63
N ALA A 120 11.15 18.37 27.79
CA ALA A 120 10.42 18.01 29.01
C ALA A 120 9.52 19.14 29.56
N THR A 121 9.70 20.39 29.15
CA THR A 121 8.86 21.52 29.58
C THR A 121 7.64 21.73 28.69
N VAL A 122 7.53 21.00 27.58
CA VAL A 122 6.41 21.15 26.65
C VAL A 122 5.14 20.55 27.25
N ASP A 123 4.10 21.37 27.33
CA ASP A 123 2.80 20.98 27.85
C ASP A 123 2.02 20.14 26.83
N LEU A 124 2.13 18.82 26.96
CA LEU A 124 1.44 17.86 26.10
C LEU A 124 -0.06 17.73 26.39
N THR A 125 -0.57 18.40 27.44
CA THR A 125 -1.98 18.32 27.83
C THR A 125 -2.86 19.35 27.14
N ARG A 126 -2.26 20.33 26.46
CA ARG A 126 -3.00 21.36 25.73
C ARG A 126 -3.79 20.78 24.55
N PRO A 127 -5.05 21.21 24.36
CA PRO A 127 -5.88 20.74 23.26
C PRO A 127 -5.43 21.35 21.93
N ILE A 128 -5.65 20.62 20.83
CA ILE A 128 -5.29 21.05 19.47
C ILE A 128 -5.95 22.40 19.10
N SER A 129 -7.16 22.66 19.60
CA SER A 129 -7.89 23.93 19.42
C SER A 129 -7.07 25.17 19.78
N ASP A 130 -6.19 25.07 20.75
CA ASP A 130 -5.48 26.22 21.34
C ASP A 130 -4.10 26.44 20.73
N LEU A 131 -3.62 25.49 19.91
CA LEU A 131 -2.25 25.48 19.39
C LEU A 131 -2.09 26.19 18.04
N GLY A 132 -3.20 26.50 17.35
CA GLY A 132 -3.16 27.14 16.03
C GLY A 132 -2.55 26.28 14.92
N LEU A 133 -2.49 24.96 15.11
CA LEU A 133 -1.87 24.00 14.17
C LEU A 133 -2.80 23.55 13.04
N VAL A 134 -4.11 23.87 13.14
CA VAL A 134 -5.11 23.42 12.18
C VAL A 134 -4.99 24.21 10.89
N ARG A 135 -4.61 23.51 9.81
CA ARG A 135 -4.54 24.02 8.45
C ARG A 135 -5.82 23.75 7.69
N LYS A 136 -6.08 24.60 6.69
CA LYS A 136 -7.21 24.45 5.79
C LYS A 136 -7.02 23.24 4.86
N VAL A 137 -8.13 22.62 4.51
CA VAL A 137 -8.26 21.56 3.51
C VAL A 137 -9.15 22.04 2.37
N LEU A 138 -9.08 21.36 1.22
CA LEU A 138 -10.02 21.58 0.13
C LEU A 138 -11.29 20.77 0.37
N PHE A 139 -12.41 21.25 -0.14
CA PHE A 139 -13.68 20.53 -0.16
C PHE A 139 -14.10 20.32 -1.61
N VAL A 140 -14.38 19.07 -1.98
CA VAL A 140 -14.69 18.68 -3.35
C VAL A 140 -15.81 17.64 -3.42
N PRO A 141 -16.63 17.65 -4.49
CA PRO A 141 -17.63 16.62 -4.70
C PRO A 141 -17.00 15.33 -5.25
N PRO A 142 -17.59 14.15 -5.01
CA PRO A 142 -17.09 12.85 -5.47
C PRO A 142 -16.97 12.76 -7.00
N SER A 143 -17.89 13.43 -7.72
CA SER A 143 -17.95 13.41 -9.19
C SER A 143 -16.90 14.30 -9.88
N MET A 144 -16.10 15.08 -9.13
CA MET A 144 -15.04 15.91 -9.70
C MET A 144 -13.98 15.05 -10.40
N PRO A 145 -13.43 15.46 -11.56
CA PRO A 145 -12.30 14.76 -12.17
C PRO A 145 -11.04 14.84 -11.29
N ALA A 146 -10.36 13.71 -11.11
CA ALA A 146 -9.12 13.63 -10.31
C ALA A 146 -8.02 14.58 -10.82
N SER A 147 -7.91 14.72 -12.16
CA SER A 147 -6.98 15.66 -12.80
C SER A 147 -7.25 17.14 -12.48
N GLU A 148 -8.53 17.50 -12.29
CA GLU A 148 -8.92 18.84 -11.87
C GLU A 148 -8.54 19.07 -10.41
N LEU A 149 -8.83 18.10 -9.52
CA LEU A 149 -8.44 18.15 -8.12
C LEU A 149 -6.93 18.29 -7.96
N MET A 150 -6.14 17.47 -8.66
CA MET A 150 -4.68 17.55 -8.64
C MET A 150 -4.17 18.93 -9.06
N THR A 151 -4.80 19.57 -10.05
CA THR A 151 -4.44 20.93 -10.49
C THR A 151 -4.74 21.97 -9.40
N ARG A 152 -5.90 21.86 -8.74
CA ARG A 152 -6.27 22.74 -7.62
C ARG A 152 -5.32 22.58 -6.44
N MET A 153 -4.99 21.35 -6.05
CA MET A 153 -4.04 21.02 -4.98
C MET A 153 -2.66 21.63 -5.24
N LYS A 154 -2.14 21.47 -6.47
CA LYS A 154 -0.86 22.09 -6.87
C LYS A 154 -0.89 23.61 -6.81
N SER A 155 -1.96 24.24 -7.30
CA SER A 155 -2.08 25.71 -7.33
C SER A 155 -2.28 26.36 -5.96
N SER A 156 -2.97 25.65 -5.05
CA SER A 156 -3.27 26.14 -3.70
C SER A 156 -2.22 25.73 -2.67
N HIS A 157 -1.27 24.87 -3.05
CA HIS A 157 -0.32 24.21 -2.16
C HIS A 157 -1.02 23.45 -1.00
N ILE A 158 -2.24 22.96 -1.24
CA ILE A 158 -2.99 22.13 -0.29
C ILE A 158 -2.92 20.68 -0.76
N GLN A 159 -2.48 19.79 0.13
CA GLN A 159 -2.20 18.39 -0.20
C GLN A 159 -3.27 17.40 0.29
N ILE A 160 -4.34 17.87 0.95
CA ILE A 160 -5.49 17.06 1.34
C ILE A 160 -6.78 17.75 0.92
N ALA A 161 -7.69 16.95 0.37
CA ALA A 161 -9.05 17.34 0.06
C ALA A 161 -10.03 16.39 0.76
N LEU A 162 -11.12 16.95 1.27
CA LEU A 162 -12.25 16.21 1.82
C LEU A 162 -13.33 16.08 0.75
N VAL A 163 -13.82 14.86 0.60
CA VAL A 163 -14.89 14.53 -0.33
C VAL A 163 -16.21 14.63 0.41
N ILE A 164 -17.08 15.52 -0.05
CA ILE A 164 -18.37 15.81 0.58
C ILE A 164 -19.51 15.46 -0.39
N ASP A 165 -20.53 14.80 0.14
CA ASP A 165 -21.78 14.49 -0.56
C ASP A 165 -22.68 15.74 -0.74
N GLU A 166 -23.85 15.56 -1.36
CA GLU A 166 -24.80 16.67 -1.58
C GLU A 166 -25.50 17.16 -0.31
N TYR A 167 -25.43 16.41 0.78
CA TYR A 167 -26.06 16.70 2.06
C TYR A 167 -25.08 17.31 3.08
N GLY A 168 -23.80 17.43 2.72
CA GLY A 168 -22.74 17.95 3.59
C GLY A 168 -22.04 16.88 4.43
N GLY A 169 -22.33 15.60 4.20
CA GLY A 169 -21.66 14.48 4.83
C GLY A 169 -20.31 14.19 4.18
N THR A 170 -19.37 13.67 4.98
CA THR A 170 -18.05 13.27 4.47
C THR A 170 -18.10 11.86 3.88
N ASP A 171 -17.86 11.73 2.58
CA ASP A 171 -17.75 10.45 1.87
C ASP A 171 -16.34 9.86 1.97
N GLY A 172 -15.32 10.71 2.05
CA GLY A 172 -13.93 10.28 2.01
C GLY A 172 -12.92 11.43 2.11
N LEU A 173 -11.65 11.09 1.96
CA LEU A 173 -10.56 12.05 1.77
C LEU A 173 -9.66 11.62 0.62
N VAL A 174 -8.99 12.59 0.00
CA VAL A 174 -8.00 12.36 -1.05
C VAL A 174 -6.76 13.20 -0.74
N SER A 175 -5.59 12.56 -0.76
CA SER A 175 -4.30 13.23 -0.71
C SER A 175 -3.74 13.48 -2.11
N LEU A 176 -2.77 14.39 -2.23
CA LEU A 176 -2.05 14.56 -3.50
C LEU A 176 -1.20 13.31 -3.81
N GLU A 177 -0.74 12.61 -2.76
CA GLU A 177 0.03 11.38 -2.89
C GLU A 177 -0.83 10.28 -3.54
N ASP A 178 -2.07 10.11 -3.10
CA ASP A 178 -3.03 9.13 -3.65
C ASP A 178 -3.30 9.40 -5.15
N LEU A 179 -3.44 10.68 -5.52
CA LEU A 179 -3.63 11.06 -6.93
C LEU A 179 -2.40 10.79 -7.80
N LEU A 180 -1.20 10.90 -7.23
CA LEU A 180 0.05 10.61 -7.93
C LEU A 180 0.27 9.10 -8.05
N GLU A 181 -0.07 8.33 -7.02
CA GLU A 181 -0.02 6.86 -7.02
C GLU A 181 -0.87 6.27 -8.15
N MET A 182 -2.03 6.86 -8.45
CA MET A 182 -2.85 6.43 -9.60
C MET A 182 -2.17 6.59 -10.97
N VAL A 183 -1.16 7.46 -11.07
CA VAL A 183 -0.43 7.72 -12.31
C VAL A 183 0.88 6.93 -12.34
N VAL A 184 1.63 7.01 -11.25
CA VAL A 184 2.96 6.41 -11.14
C VAL A 184 2.85 4.90 -10.87
N GLY A 185 1.74 4.45 -10.28
CA GLY A 185 1.64 3.13 -9.66
C GLY A 185 2.30 3.11 -8.29
N ASN A 186 2.29 1.95 -7.65
CA ASN A 186 3.29 1.69 -6.62
C ASN A 186 4.65 1.79 -7.31
N ILE A 187 5.50 2.72 -6.88
CA ILE A 187 6.90 2.69 -7.27
C ILE A 187 7.47 1.44 -6.60
N GLU A 188 7.39 0.31 -7.30
CA GLU A 188 8.31 -0.79 -7.09
C GLU A 188 9.65 -0.23 -7.59
N ASP A 189 10.55 -0.01 -6.65
CA ASP A 189 11.83 0.65 -6.88
C ASP A 189 12.60 -0.16 -7.94
N GLU A 190 13.20 0.48 -8.94
CA GLU A 190 14.22 -0.14 -9.80
C GLU A 190 15.51 -0.49 -8.99
N HIS A 191 15.47 -0.26 -7.67
CA HIS A 191 16.37 -0.80 -6.65
C HIS A 191 15.72 -1.79 -5.67
N ASP A 192 14.60 -2.42 -6.03
CA ASP A 192 14.06 -3.59 -5.33
C ASP A 192 14.61 -4.89 -5.96
N ASP A 193 15.92 -4.92 -6.19
CA ASP A 193 16.62 -6.20 -6.20
C ASP A 193 16.63 -6.70 -4.75
N THR A 194 15.76 -7.69 -4.49
CA THR A 194 15.79 -8.69 -3.39
C THR A 194 14.99 -8.40 -2.10
N GLU A 195 13.66 -8.46 -2.17
CA GLU A 195 13.03 -9.57 -1.45
C GLU A 195 12.87 -10.71 -2.45
N ASP A 196 13.84 -11.63 -2.47
CA ASP A 196 13.72 -12.90 -3.17
C ASP A 196 12.34 -13.50 -2.79
N LEU A 197 11.36 -13.47 -3.71
CA LEU A 197 10.03 -14.09 -3.49
C LEU A 197 10.16 -15.57 -3.11
N ILE A 198 11.34 -16.15 -3.36
CA ILE A 198 11.75 -17.50 -3.00
C ILE A 198 13.15 -17.40 -2.36
N VAL A 199 13.24 -17.43 -1.04
CA VAL A 199 14.50 -17.46 -0.28
C VAL A 199 14.89 -18.90 0.04
N SER A 200 16.04 -19.35 -0.47
CA SER A 200 16.62 -20.63 -0.08
C SER A 200 17.20 -20.56 1.33
N GLN A 201 16.82 -21.50 2.19
CA GLN A 201 17.32 -21.62 3.56
C GLN A 201 18.52 -22.59 3.61
N SER A 202 19.35 -22.44 4.64
CA SER A 202 20.58 -23.23 4.82
C SER A 202 20.36 -24.73 5.05
N ASP A 203 19.13 -25.14 5.37
CA ASP A 203 18.70 -26.52 5.55
C ASP A 203 18.14 -27.16 4.26
N GLY A 204 18.19 -26.45 3.13
CA GLY A 204 17.67 -26.92 1.85
C GLY A 204 16.15 -26.77 1.70
N SER A 205 15.50 -26.03 2.60
CA SER A 205 14.11 -25.60 2.47
C SER A 205 14.01 -24.21 1.82
N PHE A 206 12.80 -23.81 1.42
CA PHE A 206 12.53 -22.54 0.76
C PHE A 206 11.46 -21.76 1.54
N MET A 207 11.67 -20.47 1.73
CA MET A 207 10.64 -19.53 2.16
C MET A 207 10.11 -18.83 0.93
N ILE A 208 8.81 -18.91 0.68
CA ILE A 208 8.20 -18.44 -0.56
C ILE A 208 7.05 -17.47 -0.23
N ASP A 209 7.02 -16.32 -0.89
CA ASP A 209 5.86 -15.43 -0.88
C ASP A 209 4.72 -16.06 -1.69
N ALA A 210 3.51 -15.99 -1.17
CA ALA A 210 2.34 -16.61 -1.80
C ALA A 210 2.01 -16.04 -3.20
N LYS A 211 2.55 -14.86 -3.54
CA LYS A 211 2.45 -14.24 -4.86
C LYS A 211 3.42 -14.82 -5.89
N ALA A 212 4.42 -15.60 -5.47
CA ALA A 212 5.38 -16.19 -6.38
C ALA A 212 4.67 -17.04 -7.44
N ASP A 213 5.07 -16.83 -8.69
CA ASP A 213 4.54 -17.55 -9.84
C ASP A 213 4.90 -19.04 -9.75
N LEU A 214 3.97 -19.92 -10.10
CA LEU A 214 4.20 -21.37 -9.99
C LEU A 214 5.33 -21.85 -10.91
N GLU A 215 5.48 -21.26 -12.09
CA GLU A 215 6.56 -21.60 -13.02
C GLU A 215 7.92 -21.12 -12.49
N GLU A 216 7.97 -19.94 -11.88
CA GLU A 216 9.20 -19.42 -11.25
C GLU A 216 9.63 -20.27 -10.04
N VAL A 217 8.66 -20.68 -9.21
CA VAL A 217 8.87 -21.59 -8.08
C VAL A 217 9.40 -22.95 -8.57
N ARG A 218 8.82 -23.51 -9.64
CA ARG A 218 9.30 -24.73 -10.29
C ARG A 218 10.73 -24.58 -10.79
N ASP A 219 11.04 -23.48 -11.47
CA ASP A 219 12.36 -23.28 -12.07
C ASP A 219 13.46 -23.14 -11.01
N LYS A 220 13.14 -22.55 -9.85
CA LYS A 220 14.09 -22.37 -8.73
C LYS A 220 14.28 -23.63 -7.88
N ILE A 221 13.24 -24.46 -7.71
CA ILE A 221 13.30 -25.72 -6.94
C ILE A 221 13.83 -26.88 -7.80
N GLY A 222 13.53 -26.87 -9.11
CA GLY A 222 13.87 -27.89 -10.09
C GLY A 222 12.71 -28.83 -10.42
N THR A 223 12.97 -29.73 -11.39
CA THR A 223 11.97 -30.63 -12.02
C THR A 223 11.28 -31.63 -11.09
N ASP A 224 11.69 -31.72 -9.83
CA ASP A 224 11.04 -32.55 -8.82
C ASP A 224 9.73 -31.92 -8.31
N PHE A 225 9.53 -30.60 -8.51
CA PHE A 225 8.31 -29.87 -8.16
C PHE A 225 7.39 -29.77 -9.39
N ASP A 226 6.67 -30.85 -9.68
CA ASP A 226 5.84 -30.97 -10.89
C ASP A 226 4.47 -30.29 -10.76
N VAL A 227 4.40 -28.99 -11.00
CA VAL A 227 3.17 -28.19 -10.97
C VAL A 227 2.34 -28.27 -12.25
N SER A 228 2.77 -29.02 -13.26
CA SER A 228 2.12 -29.10 -14.58
C SER A 228 0.62 -29.47 -14.59
N PRO A 229 0.07 -30.22 -13.61
CA PRO A 229 -1.37 -30.48 -13.59
C PRO A 229 -2.23 -29.27 -13.18
N TYR A 230 -1.62 -28.22 -12.64
CA TYR A 230 -2.31 -27.12 -11.95
C TYR A 230 -2.03 -25.75 -12.54
N THR A 231 -1.08 -25.63 -13.47
CA THR A 231 -0.76 -24.36 -14.15
C THR A 231 -1.93 -23.80 -14.97
N ASP A 232 -2.91 -24.64 -15.31
CA ASP A 232 -4.13 -24.20 -16.01
C ASP A 232 -5.23 -23.68 -15.05
N GLU A 233 -5.10 -23.96 -13.74
CA GLU A 233 -6.12 -23.64 -12.72
C GLU A 233 -5.62 -22.65 -11.65
N ALA A 234 -4.31 -22.49 -11.50
CA ALA A 234 -3.68 -21.55 -10.59
C ALA A 234 -2.42 -20.94 -11.23
N ASP A 235 -2.24 -19.64 -11.04
CA ASP A 235 -1.05 -18.91 -11.52
C ASP A 235 0.04 -18.79 -10.43
N THR A 236 -0.34 -18.82 -9.15
CA THR A 236 0.56 -18.56 -8.00
C THR A 236 0.58 -19.69 -6.98
N ILE A 237 1.65 -19.76 -6.18
CA ILE A 237 1.75 -20.77 -5.10
C ILE A 237 0.62 -20.63 -4.08
N GLY A 238 0.16 -19.41 -3.79
CA GLY A 238 -1.01 -19.14 -2.96
C GLY A 238 -2.29 -19.70 -3.58
N GLY A 239 -2.46 -19.55 -4.89
CA GLY A 239 -3.58 -20.11 -5.65
C GLY A 239 -3.61 -21.64 -5.58
N LEU A 240 -2.46 -22.30 -5.78
CA LEU A 240 -2.33 -23.75 -5.67
C LEU A 240 -2.76 -24.27 -4.29
N ILE A 241 -2.35 -23.59 -3.22
CA ILE A 241 -2.68 -23.98 -1.84
C ILE A 241 -4.17 -23.90 -1.58
N VAL A 242 -4.82 -22.83 -2.02
CA VAL A 242 -6.27 -22.66 -1.87
C VAL A 242 -7.03 -23.67 -2.72
N LEU A 243 -6.55 -23.98 -3.93
CA LEU A 243 -7.13 -25.00 -4.79
C LEU A 243 -7.08 -26.39 -4.16
N GLU A 244 -5.93 -26.78 -3.60
CA GLU A 244 -5.76 -28.08 -2.93
C GLU A 244 -6.49 -28.15 -1.58
N PHE A 245 -6.51 -27.07 -0.81
CA PHE A 245 -7.14 -27.04 0.51
C PHE A 245 -8.67 -26.83 0.43
N GLY A 246 -9.16 -26.22 -0.65
CA GLY A 246 -10.57 -25.87 -0.88
C GLY A 246 -11.05 -24.59 -0.17
N ASP A 247 -10.21 -23.96 0.64
CA ASP A 247 -10.42 -22.67 1.33
C ASP A 247 -9.04 -22.06 1.69
N ILE A 248 -9.00 -20.92 2.38
CA ILE A 248 -7.76 -20.34 2.88
C ILE A 248 -7.33 -21.05 4.17
N PRO A 249 -6.21 -21.79 4.17
CA PRO A 249 -5.75 -22.50 5.35
C PRO A 249 -5.27 -21.53 6.45
N PRO A 250 -5.51 -21.85 7.73
CA PRO A 250 -4.96 -21.08 8.84
C PRO A 250 -3.43 -21.21 8.92
N GLU A 251 -2.79 -20.24 9.57
CA GLU A 251 -1.36 -20.27 9.86
C GLU A 251 -0.94 -21.55 10.60
N GLY A 252 0.20 -22.11 10.22
CA GLY A 252 0.73 -23.36 10.76
C GLY A 252 0.16 -24.62 10.10
N THR A 253 -0.79 -24.51 9.17
CA THR A 253 -1.29 -25.66 8.39
C THR A 253 -0.17 -26.30 7.60
N ILE A 254 -0.10 -27.63 7.64
CA ILE A 254 0.86 -28.43 6.89
C ILE A 254 0.10 -29.23 5.84
N ILE A 255 0.50 -29.06 4.59
CA ILE A 255 0.00 -29.81 3.45
C ILE A 255 1.14 -30.74 3.00
N ASP A 256 0.97 -32.03 3.29
CA ASP A 256 1.92 -33.06 2.92
C ASP A 256 1.69 -33.51 1.47
N ALA A 257 2.77 -33.95 0.81
CA ALA A 257 2.75 -34.67 -0.46
C ALA A 257 2.34 -33.87 -1.72
N VAL A 258 2.50 -32.54 -1.70
CA VAL A 258 2.50 -31.74 -2.93
C VAL A 258 3.84 -31.99 -3.63
N PHE A 259 3.84 -32.90 -4.60
CA PHE A 259 5.00 -33.26 -5.45
C PHE A 259 6.25 -33.72 -4.69
N GLY A 260 6.10 -34.43 -3.56
CA GLY A 260 7.25 -34.87 -2.75
C GLY A 260 7.86 -33.77 -1.87
N TYR A 261 7.15 -32.65 -1.73
CA TYR A 261 7.47 -31.58 -0.78
C TYR A 261 6.38 -31.47 0.29
N ARG A 262 6.79 -30.94 1.44
CA ARG A 262 5.94 -30.53 2.55
C ARG A 262 5.82 -29.02 2.52
N LEU A 263 4.60 -28.53 2.36
CA LEU A 263 4.27 -27.11 2.40
C LEU A 263 3.69 -26.77 3.77
N ARG A 264 4.24 -25.76 4.43
CA ARG A 264 3.71 -25.20 5.67
C ARG A 264 3.31 -23.76 5.44
N VAL A 265 2.07 -23.42 5.78
CA VAL A 265 1.60 -22.03 5.80
C VAL A 265 2.25 -21.32 6.98
N VAL A 266 3.06 -20.30 6.70
CA VAL A 266 3.77 -19.52 7.71
C VAL A 266 2.94 -18.32 8.12
N GLU A 267 2.34 -17.64 7.14
CA GLU A 267 1.54 -16.44 7.34
C GLU A 267 0.33 -16.47 6.40
N ALA A 268 -0.87 -16.23 6.94
CA ALA A 268 -2.13 -16.20 6.19
C ALA A 268 -3.15 -15.29 6.90
N ASP A 269 -3.89 -14.51 6.11
CA ASP A 269 -4.99 -13.69 6.58
C ASP A 269 -6.35 -14.30 6.20
N SER A 270 -7.46 -13.65 6.56
CA SER A 270 -8.82 -14.13 6.25
C SER A 270 -9.18 -14.19 4.76
N ARG A 271 -8.33 -13.65 3.88
CA ARG A 271 -8.55 -13.50 2.44
C ARG A 271 -7.50 -14.19 1.58
N ARG A 272 -6.29 -14.46 2.08
CA ARG A 272 -5.20 -15.09 1.32
C ARG A 272 -4.08 -15.63 2.20
N VAL A 273 -3.36 -16.59 1.64
CA VAL A 273 -2.03 -16.99 2.12
C VAL A 273 -1.02 -15.89 1.77
N ARG A 274 -0.07 -15.62 2.66
CA ARG A 274 1.00 -14.61 2.47
C ARG A 274 2.38 -15.23 2.31
N ARG A 275 2.74 -16.19 3.17
CA ARG A 275 4.05 -16.85 3.12
C ARG A 275 3.96 -18.32 3.42
N VAL A 276 4.83 -19.08 2.75
CA VAL A 276 4.87 -20.53 2.86
C VAL A 276 6.30 -21.02 2.97
N HIS A 277 6.46 -22.06 3.78
CA HIS A 277 7.71 -22.76 3.96
C HIS A 277 7.61 -24.10 3.24
N LEU A 278 8.50 -24.33 2.28
CA LEU A 278 8.55 -25.54 1.49
C LEU A 278 9.80 -26.35 1.83
N SER A 279 9.63 -27.60 2.21
CA SER A 279 10.73 -28.51 2.56
C SER A 279 10.57 -29.84 1.85
N LYS A 280 11.67 -30.42 1.35
CA LYS A 280 11.62 -31.72 0.67
C LYS A 280 11.24 -32.82 1.67
N LEU A 281 10.27 -33.67 1.33
CA LEU A 281 9.97 -34.83 2.16
C LEU A 281 11.18 -35.77 2.08
N ALA A 282 11.85 -36.00 3.21
CA ALA A 282 12.85 -37.04 3.30
C ALA A 282 12.18 -38.36 2.90
N ARG A 283 12.69 -39.01 1.84
CA ARG A 283 12.32 -40.37 1.50
C ARG A 283 12.65 -41.20 2.73
N GLU A 284 11.66 -41.71 3.45
CA GLU A 284 11.92 -42.70 4.50
C GLU A 284 12.67 -43.85 3.83
N GLU A 285 13.97 -43.97 4.13
CA GLU A 285 14.71 -45.19 3.85
C GLU A 285 14.00 -46.31 4.62
N GLN A 286 13.26 -47.14 3.89
CA GLN A 286 12.74 -48.39 4.44
C GLN A 286 13.92 -49.13 5.08
N PRO A 287 13.86 -49.49 6.37
CA PRO A 287 14.92 -50.28 6.98
C PRO A 287 15.07 -51.58 6.18
N PRO A 288 16.31 -52.04 5.91
CA PRO A 288 16.54 -53.20 5.07
C PRO A 288 15.75 -54.40 5.63
N ILE A 289 14.94 -54.99 4.75
CA ILE A 289 14.22 -56.24 5.02
C ILE A 289 15.28 -57.26 5.42
N SER A 290 15.30 -57.64 6.70
CA SER A 290 16.12 -58.74 7.18
C SER A 290 15.55 -60.04 6.58
N VAL A 291 16.21 -60.54 5.55
CA VAL A 291 15.96 -61.90 5.06
C VAL A 291 16.59 -62.84 6.08
N SER A 292 15.76 -63.38 6.97
CA SER A 292 16.12 -64.54 7.79
C SER A 292 16.11 -65.79 6.91
N ALA A 293 17.30 -66.35 6.66
CA ALA A 293 17.50 -67.73 6.24
C ALA A 293 18.14 -68.51 7.40
#